data_AF-A0A510WT18-F1
#
_entry.id   AF-A0A510WT18-F1
#
_cell.length_a   1.000
_cell.length_b   1.000
_cell.length_c   1.000
_cell.angle_alpha   90.00
_cell.angle_beta   90.00
_cell.angle_gamma   90.00
#
_symmetry.space_group_name_H-M   'P 1'
#
loop_
_entity.id
_entity.type
_entity.pdbx_description
1 polymer ?
#
loop_
_entity_poly.entity_id
_entity_poly.type
_entity_poly.pdbx_seq_one_letter_code
_entity_poly.pdbx_strand_id
1 'polypeptide(L)'
;MDKEKNIKQLVIIGNGFDLQCGLKSKFTDYFNYVKSKMNEQDETLLKGNEINYGNTLPHSEFYLNFASFWDCYFLSLELLEDNQDYDWCNVEKQIEILLTSNKNENIGEINGKILFDLLYLGSLNGLTNLKFHSQLNNMMKKQIKSKIQNGNQISLVENIINKLSFYISLSLDKRIQDNLKNNDNLNELISNYKPIFYSYLFKQLEKFENNLKAYLQLLFQKKESTDSKANKENNAISCSEVAMDFSYYLQCYRKILYKITEGNKYNLLSFNYTYFSKALLSTTSSLGMISPVVERMHPINCVVSKNIHGDLDGHIIIGIDELSINESDPLYRFTKTYRILGLEDHEESCLSKSIKEIIFYGHSLAKADYSYFQSIFDFYHIYDSNVKLIFYYSDYCNNKEKCKFETVNRVIKLIKTYGNTLNNKDHGKNLLHKLKLENRLVIKELKDW
;
A
#
# COMPACT_ATOMS: atom_id res chain seq x y z
N MET A 1 35.02 -14.54 -7.81
CA MET A 1 35.20 -14.80 -6.37
C MET A 1 35.76 -13.63 -5.55
N ASP A 2 36.10 -12.45 -6.12
CA ASP A 2 36.65 -11.31 -5.33
C ASP A 2 35.83 -10.00 -5.36
N LYS A 3 34.61 -9.99 -5.91
CA LYS A 3 33.76 -8.77 -5.92
C LYS A 3 32.98 -8.52 -4.62
N GLU A 4 32.73 -9.55 -3.81
CA GLU A 4 31.90 -9.47 -2.59
C GLU A 4 32.68 -9.16 -1.29
N LYS A 5 34.01 -9.21 -1.30
CA LYS A 5 34.84 -9.28 -0.09
C LYS A 5 34.96 -8.02 0.79
N ASN A 6 34.19 -6.95 0.55
CA ASN A 6 34.36 -5.73 1.34
C ASN A 6 33.12 -4.85 1.50
N ILE A 7 31.92 -5.42 1.37
CA ILE A 7 30.67 -4.67 1.57
C ILE A 7 30.35 -4.70 3.06
N LYS A 8 30.30 -3.52 3.70
CA LYS A 8 30.09 -3.39 5.15
C LYS A 8 28.74 -2.79 5.52
N GLN A 9 27.98 -2.30 4.55
CA GLN A 9 26.72 -1.62 4.78
C GLN A 9 25.57 -2.31 4.03
N LEU A 10 24.48 -2.57 4.75
CA LEU A 10 23.19 -2.91 4.19
C LEU A 10 22.27 -1.71 4.40
N VAL A 11 21.76 -1.14 3.31
CA VAL A 11 20.81 -0.04 3.34
C VAL A 11 19.41 -0.60 3.13
N ILE A 12 18.47 -0.21 3.97
CA ILE A 12 17.06 -0.57 3.90
C ILE A 12 16.26 0.72 3.72
N ILE A 13 15.57 0.84 2.58
CA ILE A 13 14.74 2.00 2.27
C ILE A 13 13.26 1.62 2.19
N GLY A 14 12.38 2.55 2.53
CA GLY A 14 10.94 2.45 2.31
C GLY A 14 10.35 3.79 1.91
N ASN A 15 9.02 3.85 1.73
CA ASN A 15 8.35 4.91 0.95
C ASN A 15 8.68 6.35 1.38
N GLY A 16 9.02 6.59 2.65
CA GLY A 16 9.50 7.88 3.13
C GLY A 16 10.76 8.40 2.42
N PHE A 17 11.54 7.52 1.78
CA PHE A 17 12.65 7.89 0.91
C PHE A 17 12.13 8.68 -0.31
N ASP A 18 11.09 8.18 -0.96
CA ASP A 18 10.48 8.82 -2.12
C ASP A 18 9.80 10.12 -1.74
N LEU A 19 9.14 10.14 -0.57
CA LEU A 19 8.54 11.35 -0.02
C LEU A 19 9.58 12.44 0.23
N GLN A 20 10.77 12.09 0.74
CA GLN A 20 11.87 13.06 0.89
C GLN A 20 12.34 13.60 -0.47
N CYS A 21 12.23 12.81 -1.53
CA CYS A 21 12.54 13.23 -2.89
C CYS A 21 11.41 14.04 -3.56
N GLY A 22 10.32 14.32 -2.84
CA GLY A 22 9.19 15.11 -3.33
C GLY A 22 8.16 14.31 -4.14
N LEU A 23 8.30 12.99 -4.20
CA LEU A 23 7.35 12.13 -4.92
C LEU A 23 6.05 11.98 -4.12
N LYS A 24 4.90 12.17 -4.76
CA LYS A 24 3.56 12.02 -4.16
C LYS A 24 3.14 10.55 -4.07
N SER A 25 3.93 9.73 -3.37
CA SER A 25 3.77 8.28 -3.28
C SER A 25 3.01 7.82 -2.03
N LYS A 26 2.34 8.70 -1.29
CA LYS A 26 1.48 8.26 -0.18
C LYS A 26 0.23 7.59 -0.73
N PHE A 27 -0.34 6.65 0.02
CA PHE A 27 -1.67 6.11 -0.28
C PHE A 27 -2.72 7.22 -0.33
N THR A 28 -2.62 8.24 0.53
CA THR A 28 -3.51 9.41 0.48
C THR A 28 -3.42 10.17 -0.85
N ASP A 29 -2.22 10.28 -1.45
CA ASP A 29 -2.04 10.94 -2.74
C ASP A 29 -2.71 10.13 -3.86
N TYR A 30 -2.53 8.80 -3.83
CA TYR A 30 -3.22 7.86 -4.72
C TYR A 30 -4.75 7.96 -4.60
N PHE A 31 -5.31 7.93 -3.39
CA PHE A 31 -6.76 8.00 -3.20
C PHE A 31 -7.34 9.37 -3.60
N ASN A 32 -6.58 10.46 -3.43
CA ASN A 32 -6.97 11.77 -3.97
C ASN A 32 -7.03 11.76 -5.50
N TYR A 33 -6.07 11.11 -6.16
CA TYR A 33 -6.11 10.89 -7.61
C TYR A 33 -7.30 10.01 -8.04
N VAL A 34 -7.60 8.95 -7.29
CA VAL A 34 -8.78 8.10 -7.57
C VAL A 34 -10.07 8.91 -7.47
N LYS A 35 -10.22 9.73 -6.42
CA LYS A 35 -11.39 10.62 -6.24
C LYS A 35 -11.54 11.62 -7.39
N SER A 36 -10.45 12.24 -7.85
CA SER A 36 -10.55 13.18 -8.97
C SER A 36 -10.99 12.50 -10.27
N LYS A 37 -10.48 11.30 -10.55
CA LYS A 37 -10.90 10.51 -11.72
C LYS A 37 -12.35 10.04 -11.66
N MET A 38 -12.85 9.71 -10.46
CA MET A 38 -14.26 9.37 -10.27
C MET A 38 -15.17 10.57 -10.58
N ASN A 39 -14.80 11.78 -10.14
CA ASN A 39 -15.61 12.99 -10.37
C ASN A 39 -15.61 13.44 -11.85
N GLU A 40 -14.48 13.34 -12.56
CA GLU A 40 -14.38 13.70 -13.99
C GLU A 40 -15.28 12.84 -14.90
N GLN A 41 -15.47 11.57 -14.55
CA GLN A 41 -16.34 10.65 -15.29
C GLN A 41 -17.82 10.99 -15.11
N ASP A 42 -18.23 11.50 -13.94
CA ASP A 42 -19.60 11.94 -13.69
C ASP A 42 -19.97 13.20 -14.49
N GLU A 43 -19.06 14.18 -14.59
CA GLU A 43 -19.33 15.42 -15.36
C GLU A 43 -19.44 15.18 -16.87
N THR A 44 -18.67 14.23 -17.41
CA THR A 44 -18.70 13.89 -18.84
C THR A 44 -19.98 13.12 -19.21
N LEU A 45 -20.50 12.31 -18.30
CA LEU A 45 -21.79 11.60 -18.44
C LEU A 45 -22.99 12.53 -18.28
N LEU A 46 -22.94 13.52 -17.37
CA LEU A 46 -24.01 14.50 -17.18
C LEU A 46 -24.15 15.49 -18.35
N LYS A 47 -23.08 15.73 -19.10
CA LYS A 47 -23.10 16.57 -20.32
C LYS A 47 -23.56 15.79 -21.57
N GLY A 48 -23.62 14.46 -21.49
CA GLY A 48 -24.03 13.57 -22.58
C GLY A 48 -25.29 12.80 -22.23
N ASN A 49 -26.44 13.39 -22.55
CA ASN A 49 -27.79 12.80 -22.62
C ASN A 49 -28.69 12.96 -21.37
N GLU A 50 -29.87 13.58 -21.60
CA GLU A 50 -31.11 13.22 -20.90
C GLU A 50 -31.42 11.75 -21.25
N ILE A 51 -31.33 10.82 -20.30
CA ILE A 51 -31.69 9.41 -20.52
C ILE A 51 -32.82 8.99 -19.59
N ASN A 52 -33.88 8.49 -20.20
CA ASN A 52 -35.04 7.87 -19.58
C ASN A 52 -34.65 6.66 -18.71
N TYR A 53 -35.03 6.69 -17.43
CA TYR A 53 -34.92 5.57 -16.50
C TYR A 53 -35.97 4.50 -16.81
N GLY A 54 -35.68 3.65 -17.80
CA GLY A 54 -36.54 2.53 -18.17
C GLY A 54 -35.72 1.33 -18.62
N ASN A 55 -35.63 0.33 -17.73
CA ASN A 55 -35.31 -1.07 -18.02
C ASN A 55 -34.18 -1.33 -19.02
N THR A 56 -32.94 -1.37 -18.54
CA THR A 56 -31.97 -2.44 -18.82
C THR A 56 -30.72 -2.13 -17.97
N LEU A 57 -30.00 -3.17 -17.54
CA LEU A 57 -28.70 -3.10 -16.87
C LEU A 57 -27.52 -3.21 -17.88
N PRO A 58 -27.23 -2.22 -18.76
CA PRO A 58 -25.96 -2.20 -19.50
C PRO A 58 -25.10 -0.99 -19.15
N HIS A 59 -25.49 -0.19 -18.15
CA HIS A 59 -24.73 1.00 -17.78
C HIS A 59 -23.57 0.68 -16.82
N SER A 60 -23.68 -0.30 -15.92
CA SER A 60 -22.68 -0.55 -14.87
C SER A 60 -21.29 -0.94 -15.36
N GLU A 61 -21.13 -1.73 -16.44
CA GLU A 61 -19.81 -2.19 -16.92
C GLU A 61 -18.85 -1.05 -17.29
N PHE A 62 -19.35 0.10 -17.74
CA PHE A 62 -18.52 1.25 -18.12
C PHE A 62 -18.05 2.08 -16.91
N TYR A 63 -18.86 2.17 -15.83
CA TYR A 63 -18.49 2.86 -14.57
C TYR A 63 -17.48 2.08 -13.70
N LEU A 64 -17.25 0.81 -14.03
CA LEU A 64 -16.57 -0.19 -13.19
C LEU A 64 -15.07 -0.36 -13.48
N ASN A 65 -14.56 0.18 -14.58
CA ASN A 65 -13.24 -0.24 -15.06
C ASN A 65 -12.08 0.32 -14.23
N PHE A 66 -12.19 1.53 -13.66
CA PHE A 66 -11.05 2.16 -12.99
C PHE A 66 -10.79 1.66 -11.57
N ALA A 67 -11.79 1.60 -10.67
CA ALA A 67 -11.56 1.28 -9.26
C ALA A 67 -11.75 -0.23 -8.94
N SER A 68 -10.97 -0.77 -8.02
CA SER A 68 -11.15 -2.12 -7.43
C SER A 68 -12.09 -2.11 -6.23
N PHE A 69 -12.45 -3.29 -5.71
CA PHE A 69 -13.13 -3.41 -4.42
C PHE A 69 -12.36 -2.68 -3.30
N TRP A 70 -11.04 -2.83 -3.27
CA TRP A 70 -10.21 -2.22 -2.22
C TRP A 70 -10.17 -0.71 -2.32
N ASP A 71 -10.15 -0.15 -3.54
CA ASP A 71 -10.27 1.30 -3.74
C ASP A 71 -11.56 1.84 -3.08
N CYS A 72 -12.69 1.18 -3.34
CA CYS A 72 -13.96 1.55 -2.74
C CYS A 72 -13.99 1.31 -1.24
N TYR A 73 -13.37 0.22 -0.76
CA TYR A 73 -13.27 -0.09 0.67
C TYR A 73 -12.54 1.01 1.44
N PHE A 74 -11.33 1.37 1.01
CA PHE A 74 -10.53 2.38 1.71
C PHE A 74 -11.16 3.77 1.65
N LEU A 75 -11.74 4.15 0.50
CA LEU A 75 -12.50 5.40 0.39
C LEU A 75 -13.73 5.40 1.29
N SER A 76 -14.40 4.25 1.48
CA SER A 76 -15.50 4.15 2.44
C SER A 76 -15.04 4.32 3.88
N LEU A 77 -13.87 3.79 4.24
CA LEU A 77 -13.28 4.00 5.56
C LEU A 77 -12.92 5.47 5.79
N GLU A 78 -12.33 6.14 4.80
CA GLU A 78 -12.03 7.58 4.85
C GLU A 78 -13.29 8.40 5.19
N LEU A 79 -14.43 8.04 4.60
CA LEU A 79 -15.72 8.73 4.82
C LEU A 79 -16.34 8.44 6.20
N LEU A 80 -15.97 7.32 6.83
CA LEU A 80 -16.52 6.88 8.12
C LEU A 80 -15.64 7.28 9.31
N GLU A 81 -14.37 7.62 9.08
CA GLU A 81 -13.42 7.98 10.13
C GLU A 81 -13.68 9.39 10.65
N ASP A 82 -14.04 9.51 11.94
CA ASP A 82 -14.33 10.79 12.61
C ASP A 82 -13.06 11.53 13.09
N ASN A 83 -11.89 10.88 13.07
CA ASN A 83 -10.70 11.31 13.80
C ASN A 83 -9.45 11.51 12.90
N GLN A 84 -8.54 12.37 13.36
CA GLN A 84 -7.28 12.74 12.71
C GLN A 84 -6.20 11.63 12.68
N ASP A 85 -6.55 10.36 12.94
CA ASP A 85 -5.56 9.28 13.10
C ASP A 85 -5.14 8.63 11.76
N TYR A 86 -5.76 9.01 10.63
CA TYR A 86 -5.42 8.56 9.26
C TYR A 86 -5.28 7.03 9.12
N ASP A 87 -6.00 6.26 9.94
CA ASP A 87 -5.81 4.81 10.04
C ASP A 87 -6.40 4.09 8.82
N TRP A 88 -7.39 4.72 8.14
CA TRP A 88 -7.98 4.24 6.89
C TRP A 88 -6.98 4.01 5.76
N CYS A 89 -5.91 4.80 5.67
CA CYS A 89 -4.92 4.72 4.59
C CYS A 89 -3.76 3.76 4.90
N ASN A 90 -3.80 3.09 6.05
CA ASN A 90 -2.90 1.97 6.36
C ASN A 90 -3.42 0.69 5.68
N VAL A 91 -3.20 0.60 4.37
CA VAL A 91 -3.74 -0.45 3.49
C VAL A 91 -3.53 -1.85 4.05
N GLU A 92 -2.31 -2.22 4.45
CA GLU A 92 -2.01 -3.57 4.94
C GLU A 92 -2.71 -3.89 6.26
N LYS A 93 -2.76 -2.92 7.19
CA LYS A 93 -3.49 -3.08 8.46
C LYS A 93 -5.00 -3.25 8.21
N GLN A 94 -5.57 -2.46 7.31
CA GLN A 94 -7.01 -2.52 7.01
C GLN A 94 -7.36 -3.82 6.25
N ILE A 95 -6.47 -4.33 5.40
CA ILE A 95 -6.59 -5.67 4.81
C ILE A 95 -6.54 -6.73 5.92
N GLU A 96 -5.57 -6.67 6.83
CA GLU A 96 -5.45 -7.60 7.96
C GLU A 96 -6.73 -7.61 8.80
N ILE A 97 -7.27 -6.43 9.14
CA ILE A 97 -8.54 -6.28 9.87
C ILE A 97 -9.66 -6.99 9.08
N LEU A 98 -9.98 -6.54 7.86
CA LEU A 98 -11.09 -7.09 7.08
C LEU A 98 -11.03 -8.63 6.93
N LEU A 99 -9.83 -9.18 6.79
CA LEU A 99 -9.61 -10.60 6.58
C LEU A 99 -9.62 -11.43 7.87
N THR A 100 -9.26 -10.85 9.03
CA THR A 100 -9.06 -11.59 10.29
C THR A 100 -10.10 -11.30 11.38
N SER A 101 -10.97 -10.27 11.23
CA SER A 101 -12.01 -9.87 12.20
C SER A 101 -13.01 -10.95 12.63
N ASN A 102 -12.99 -12.15 12.01
CA ASN A 102 -13.75 -13.31 12.50
C ASN A 102 -13.09 -14.04 13.69
N LYS A 103 -11.86 -13.69 14.10
CA LYS A 103 -11.10 -14.47 15.12
C LYS A 103 -11.08 -13.88 16.53
N ASN A 104 -11.41 -12.61 16.75
CA ASN A 104 -11.38 -12.00 18.08
C ASN A 104 -12.65 -11.18 18.34
N GLU A 105 -13.55 -11.74 19.16
CA GLU A 105 -14.52 -10.96 19.90
C GLU A 105 -13.76 -10.03 20.86
N ASN A 106 -14.03 -8.72 20.75
CA ASN A 106 -13.39 -7.60 21.44
C ASN A 106 -12.16 -7.03 20.72
N ILE A 107 -12.38 -5.96 19.94
CA ILE A 107 -11.70 -4.66 20.03
C ILE A 107 -12.29 -3.76 18.92
N GLY A 108 -12.89 -2.61 19.27
CA GLY A 108 -12.93 -1.34 18.52
C GLY A 108 -13.43 -1.24 17.06
N GLU A 109 -13.82 -2.32 16.39
CA GLU A 109 -14.00 -2.42 14.93
C GLU A 109 -15.39 -2.01 14.41
N ILE A 110 -15.95 -0.87 14.81
CA ILE A 110 -17.30 -0.49 14.34
C ILE A 110 -17.35 -0.22 12.82
N ASN A 111 -16.25 0.09 12.12
CA ASN A 111 -16.32 0.38 10.67
C ASN A 111 -15.98 -0.82 9.76
N GLY A 112 -14.89 -1.55 10.05
CA GLY A 112 -14.47 -2.73 9.28
C GLY A 112 -15.34 -3.96 9.54
N LYS A 113 -15.70 -4.21 10.80
CA LYS A 113 -16.63 -5.28 11.17
C LYS A 113 -18.03 -4.99 10.68
N ILE A 114 -18.51 -3.73 10.69
CA ILE A 114 -19.82 -3.42 10.09
C ILE A 114 -19.80 -3.68 8.59
N LEU A 115 -18.77 -3.26 7.85
CA LEU A 115 -18.74 -3.56 6.42
C LEU A 115 -18.60 -5.07 6.18
N PHE A 116 -17.72 -5.78 6.90
CA PHE A 116 -17.61 -7.23 6.82
C PHE A 116 -18.93 -7.92 7.16
N ASP A 117 -19.56 -7.57 8.28
CA ASP A 117 -20.88 -8.06 8.70
C ASP A 117 -21.95 -7.71 7.66
N LEU A 118 -21.88 -6.56 6.99
CA LEU A 118 -22.80 -6.22 5.91
C LEU A 118 -22.52 -7.06 4.65
N LEU A 119 -21.27 -7.23 4.24
CA LEU A 119 -20.84 -8.09 3.13
C LEU A 119 -21.25 -9.55 3.39
N TYR A 120 -21.06 -9.99 4.63
CA TYR A 120 -21.31 -11.33 5.15
C TYR A 120 -22.80 -11.60 5.32
N LEU A 121 -23.56 -10.72 5.99
CA LEU A 121 -25.02 -10.83 6.13
C LEU A 121 -25.74 -10.67 4.79
N GLY A 122 -25.19 -9.87 3.85
CA GLY A 122 -25.65 -9.81 2.47
C GLY A 122 -25.47 -11.11 1.72
N SER A 123 -24.34 -11.81 1.95
CA SER A 123 -24.09 -13.14 1.40
C SER A 123 -24.96 -14.24 2.02
N LEU A 124 -25.36 -14.09 3.29
CA LEU A 124 -26.11 -15.10 4.03
C LEU A 124 -27.64 -15.01 3.86
N ASN A 125 -28.20 -13.82 3.62
CA ASN A 125 -29.65 -13.64 3.71
C ASN A 125 -30.44 -13.95 2.42
N GLY A 126 -29.79 -14.32 1.30
CA GLY A 126 -30.51 -14.60 0.04
C GLY A 126 -31.47 -13.48 -0.40
N LEU A 127 -31.29 -12.26 0.13
CA LEU A 127 -32.13 -11.12 -0.17
C LEU A 127 -31.81 -10.73 -1.60
N THR A 128 -32.82 -10.82 -2.48
CA THR A 128 -32.75 -10.31 -3.85
C THR A 128 -31.97 -8.99 -3.87
N ASN A 129 -30.94 -8.88 -4.73
CA ASN A 129 -29.97 -7.77 -4.81
C ASN A 129 -30.54 -6.38 -4.44
N LEU A 130 -31.78 -6.09 -4.84
CA LEU A 130 -32.50 -4.83 -4.58
C LEU A 130 -32.81 -4.54 -3.09
N LYS A 131 -33.18 -5.53 -2.26
CA LYS A 131 -33.56 -5.31 -0.85
C LYS A 131 -32.34 -5.08 0.04
N PHE A 132 -31.30 -5.89 -0.13
CA PHE A 132 -30.02 -5.71 0.57
C PHE A 132 -29.37 -4.39 0.18
N HIS A 133 -29.35 -4.07 -1.13
CA HIS A 133 -28.88 -2.77 -1.62
C HIS A 133 -29.65 -1.60 -0.99
N SER A 134 -30.98 -1.69 -0.85
CA SER A 134 -31.78 -0.65 -0.20
C SER A 134 -31.47 -0.49 1.29
N GLN A 135 -31.22 -1.59 2.03
CA GLN A 135 -30.92 -1.55 3.46
C GLN A 135 -29.51 -1.04 3.74
N LEU A 136 -28.51 -1.52 2.97
CA LEU A 136 -27.14 -1.04 3.02
C LEU A 136 -27.09 0.46 2.68
N ASN A 137 -27.75 0.86 1.58
CA ASN A 137 -27.89 2.26 1.20
C ASN A 137 -28.56 3.06 2.32
N ASN A 138 -29.66 2.58 2.91
CA ASN A 138 -30.35 3.33 3.97
C ASN A 138 -29.53 3.46 5.25
N MET A 139 -28.79 2.43 5.67
CA MET A 139 -27.94 2.48 6.86
C MET A 139 -26.70 3.36 6.65
N MET A 140 -25.99 3.18 5.54
CA MET A 140 -24.84 4.01 5.20
C MET A 140 -25.29 5.45 4.94
N LYS A 141 -26.37 5.70 4.19
CA LYS A 141 -26.93 7.06 4.03
C LYS A 141 -27.34 7.67 5.37
N LYS A 142 -27.82 6.89 6.34
CA LYS A 142 -28.19 7.41 7.67
C LYS A 142 -26.97 7.83 8.48
N GLN A 143 -25.91 7.02 8.51
CA GLN A 143 -24.65 7.36 9.20
C GLN A 143 -23.87 8.47 8.50
N ILE A 144 -23.96 8.51 7.17
CA ILE A 144 -23.23 9.48 6.34
C ILE A 144 -23.98 10.83 6.26
N LYS A 145 -25.32 10.85 6.17
CA LYS A 145 -26.11 12.10 6.26
C LYS A 145 -25.95 12.81 7.60
N SER A 146 -25.68 12.09 8.69
CA SER A 146 -25.41 12.73 9.98
C SER A 146 -24.04 13.42 10.05
N LYS A 147 -23.13 13.16 9.10
CA LYS A 147 -21.73 13.63 9.14
C LYS A 147 -21.31 14.52 7.96
N ILE A 148 -22.03 14.49 6.84
CA ILE A 148 -21.71 15.27 5.64
C ILE A 148 -22.44 16.62 5.63
N GLN A 149 -21.69 17.72 5.53
CA GLN A 149 -22.21 19.09 5.43
C GLN A 149 -22.34 19.60 3.97
N ASN A 150 -21.75 18.91 2.97
CA ASN A 150 -21.67 19.38 1.57
C ASN A 150 -22.25 18.39 0.54
N GLY A 151 -23.02 18.89 -0.43
CA GLY A 151 -23.72 18.08 -1.44
C GLY A 151 -22.83 17.24 -2.37
N ASN A 152 -21.64 17.73 -2.74
CA ASN A 152 -20.70 16.99 -3.61
C ASN A 152 -20.08 15.74 -2.94
N GLN A 153 -20.04 15.68 -1.61
CA GLN A 153 -19.57 14.47 -0.92
C GLN A 153 -20.64 13.37 -0.91
N ILE A 154 -21.92 13.73 -1.07
CA ILE A 154 -23.04 12.77 -1.06
C ILE A 154 -23.04 11.93 -2.35
N SER A 155 -22.78 12.51 -3.53
CA SER A 155 -22.71 11.77 -4.79
C SER A 155 -21.54 10.78 -4.82
N LEU A 156 -20.36 11.20 -4.35
CA LEU A 156 -19.18 10.33 -4.24
C LEU A 156 -19.46 9.13 -3.31
N VAL A 157 -20.10 9.39 -2.17
CA VAL A 157 -20.54 8.35 -1.24
C VAL A 157 -21.49 7.37 -1.92
N GLU A 158 -22.53 7.86 -2.58
CA GLU A 158 -23.52 7.01 -3.24
C GLU A 158 -22.86 6.14 -4.33
N ASN A 159 -21.91 6.70 -5.08
CA ASN A 159 -21.12 5.97 -6.06
C ASN A 159 -20.25 4.87 -5.42
N ILE A 160 -19.59 5.15 -4.30
CA ILE A 160 -18.77 4.17 -3.57
C ILE A 160 -19.65 3.02 -3.06
N ILE A 161 -20.80 3.34 -2.46
CA ILE A 161 -21.72 2.33 -1.89
C ILE A 161 -22.34 1.46 -3.00
N ASN A 162 -22.73 2.07 -4.12
CA ASN A 162 -23.25 1.36 -5.27
C ASN A 162 -22.21 0.41 -5.86
N LYS A 163 -20.94 0.84 -5.96
CA LYS A 163 -19.83 -0.01 -6.41
C LYS A 163 -19.54 -1.16 -5.46
N LEU A 164 -19.51 -0.91 -4.15
CA LEU A 164 -19.35 -1.98 -3.15
C LEU A 164 -20.49 -2.99 -3.23
N SER A 165 -21.74 -2.52 -3.31
CA SER A 165 -22.92 -3.36 -3.49
C SER A 165 -22.82 -4.26 -4.73
N PHE A 166 -22.36 -3.68 -5.84
CA PHE A 166 -22.16 -4.40 -7.09
C PHE A 166 -21.05 -5.46 -6.97
N TYR A 167 -19.91 -5.12 -6.39
CA TYR A 167 -18.80 -6.06 -6.18
C TYR A 167 -19.18 -7.25 -5.30
N ILE A 168 -20.02 -7.03 -4.29
CA ILE A 168 -20.61 -8.11 -3.50
C ILE A 168 -21.46 -9.02 -4.37
N SER A 169 -22.34 -8.43 -5.18
CA SER A 169 -23.23 -9.19 -6.04
C SER A 169 -22.48 -10.05 -7.06
N LEU A 170 -21.31 -9.59 -7.55
CA LEU A 170 -20.42 -10.37 -8.41
C LEU A 170 -19.70 -11.50 -7.68
N SER A 171 -19.39 -11.34 -6.39
CA SER A 171 -18.79 -12.41 -5.59
C SER A 171 -19.75 -13.58 -5.33
N LEU A 172 -21.05 -13.34 -5.47
CA LEU A 172 -22.12 -14.32 -5.23
C LEU A 172 -22.46 -15.07 -6.55
N ASP A 173 -21.91 -16.27 -6.73
CA ASP A 173 -22.24 -17.21 -7.82
C ASP A 173 -23.76 -17.50 -7.84
N LYS A 174 -24.34 -17.62 -9.04
CA LYS A 174 -25.76 -17.99 -9.25
C LYS A 174 -26.13 -19.30 -8.53
N ARG A 175 -25.20 -20.25 -8.43
CA ARG A 175 -25.36 -21.52 -7.70
C ARG A 175 -25.48 -21.33 -6.18
N ILE A 176 -24.90 -20.27 -5.63
CA ILE A 176 -24.99 -19.94 -4.20
C ILE A 176 -26.35 -19.34 -3.88
N GLN A 177 -26.89 -18.51 -4.78
CA GLN A 177 -28.26 -17.97 -4.66
C GLN A 177 -29.32 -19.07 -4.65
N ASP A 178 -29.09 -20.16 -5.38
CA ASP A 178 -29.98 -21.32 -5.41
C ASP A 178 -29.81 -22.24 -4.19
N ASN A 179 -28.59 -22.40 -3.66
CA ASN A 179 -28.33 -23.19 -2.45
C ASN A 179 -28.77 -22.48 -1.14
N LEU A 180 -28.69 -21.15 -1.06
CA LEU A 180 -29.17 -20.36 0.08
C LEU A 180 -30.69 -20.49 0.31
N LYS A 181 -31.45 -20.82 -0.75
CA LYS A 181 -32.90 -21.06 -0.63
C LYS A 181 -33.25 -22.42 -0.02
N ASN A 182 -32.28 -23.35 0.03
CA ASN A 182 -32.55 -24.78 0.23
C ASN A 182 -31.81 -25.43 1.43
N ASN A 183 -30.95 -24.71 2.16
CA ASN A 183 -30.10 -25.31 3.21
C ASN A 183 -30.29 -24.66 4.59
N ASP A 184 -30.52 -25.51 5.62
CA ASP A 184 -30.68 -25.10 7.02
C ASP A 184 -29.34 -25.00 7.81
N ASN A 185 -28.20 -25.44 7.24
CA ASN A 185 -26.93 -25.50 7.96
C ASN A 185 -25.93 -24.41 7.55
N LEU A 186 -25.98 -23.30 8.30
CA LEU A 186 -25.18 -22.08 8.06
C LEU A 186 -23.66 -22.32 8.04
N ASN A 187 -23.14 -23.18 8.93
CA ASN A 187 -21.70 -23.40 9.10
C ASN A 187 -21.05 -24.11 7.90
N GLU A 188 -21.76 -25.06 7.29
CA GLU A 188 -21.29 -25.77 6.10
C GLU A 188 -21.26 -24.83 4.87
N LEU A 189 -22.27 -23.96 4.77
CA LEU A 189 -22.34 -22.94 3.72
C LEU A 189 -21.20 -21.92 3.83
N ILE A 190 -20.87 -21.47 5.05
CA ILE A 190 -19.76 -20.56 5.33
C ILE A 190 -18.42 -21.20 4.94
N SER A 191 -18.19 -22.45 5.33
CA SER A 191 -16.96 -23.19 5.02
C SER A 191 -16.74 -23.32 3.51
N ASN A 192 -17.80 -23.61 2.75
CA ASN A 192 -17.75 -23.74 1.29
C ASN A 192 -17.57 -22.40 0.56
N TYR A 193 -18.08 -21.29 1.12
CA TYR A 193 -18.03 -19.98 0.47
C TYR A 193 -16.75 -19.19 0.77
N LYS A 194 -16.18 -19.35 1.98
CA LYS A 194 -14.98 -18.64 2.42
C LYS A 194 -13.83 -18.69 1.38
N PRO A 195 -13.49 -19.84 0.76
CA PRO A 195 -12.48 -19.89 -0.29
C PRO A 195 -12.84 -19.10 -1.56
N ILE A 196 -14.10 -19.08 -1.96
CA ILE A 196 -14.58 -18.36 -3.16
C ILE A 196 -14.55 -16.85 -2.92
N PHE A 197 -14.99 -16.40 -1.75
CA PHE A 197 -14.96 -14.98 -1.40
C PHE A 197 -13.53 -14.46 -1.32
N TYR A 198 -12.63 -15.20 -0.67
CA TYR A 198 -11.21 -14.85 -0.66
C TYR A 198 -10.60 -14.94 -2.06
N SER A 199 -11.03 -15.91 -2.90
CA SER A 199 -10.73 -16.00 -4.34
C SER A 199 -10.92 -14.66 -5.04
N TYR A 200 -12.10 -14.10 -4.85
CA TYR A 200 -12.52 -12.81 -5.39
C TYR A 200 -11.73 -11.62 -4.81
N LEU A 201 -11.61 -11.51 -3.48
CA LEU A 201 -10.93 -10.38 -2.84
C LEU A 201 -9.46 -10.23 -3.26
N PHE A 202 -8.76 -11.33 -3.52
CA PHE A 202 -7.38 -11.27 -3.99
C PHE A 202 -7.29 -10.80 -5.44
N LYS A 203 -8.19 -11.23 -6.34
CA LYS A 203 -8.24 -10.68 -7.70
C LYS A 203 -8.49 -9.18 -7.67
N GLN A 204 -9.30 -8.73 -6.72
CA GLN A 204 -9.50 -7.31 -6.49
C GLN A 204 -8.23 -6.63 -5.93
N LEU A 205 -7.42 -7.33 -5.13
CA LEU A 205 -6.14 -6.83 -4.63
C LEU A 205 -5.13 -6.67 -5.77
N GLU A 206 -5.05 -7.65 -6.68
CA GLU A 206 -4.22 -7.54 -7.89
C GLU A 206 -4.66 -6.35 -8.76
N LYS A 207 -5.98 -6.11 -8.89
CA LYS A 207 -6.50 -4.93 -9.59
C LYS A 207 -6.10 -3.62 -8.88
N PHE A 208 -6.23 -3.57 -7.55
CA PHE A 208 -5.81 -2.43 -6.73
C PHE A 208 -4.33 -2.10 -6.94
N GLU A 209 -3.47 -3.11 -6.95
CA GLU A 209 -2.03 -2.95 -7.14
C GLU A 209 -1.67 -2.47 -8.55
N ASN A 210 -2.37 -2.98 -9.56
CA ASN A 210 -2.21 -2.49 -10.94
C ASN A 210 -2.65 -1.02 -11.07
N ASN A 211 -3.72 -0.62 -10.39
CA ASN A 211 -4.17 0.77 -10.37
C ASN A 211 -3.14 1.68 -9.67
N LEU A 212 -2.60 1.24 -8.53
CA LEU A 212 -1.54 1.95 -7.82
C LEU A 212 -0.27 2.04 -8.66
N LYS A 213 0.12 0.96 -9.34
CA LYS A 213 1.25 0.93 -10.26
C LYS A 213 1.08 1.96 -11.36
N ALA A 214 -0.09 2.00 -12.00
CA ALA A 214 -0.39 2.98 -13.03
C ALA A 214 -0.27 4.42 -12.51
N TYR A 215 -0.84 4.71 -11.33
CA TYR A 215 -0.68 6.01 -10.69
C TYR A 215 0.79 6.39 -10.43
N LEU A 216 1.57 5.48 -9.84
CA LEU A 216 2.98 5.74 -9.55
C LEU A 216 3.78 5.97 -10.84
N GLN A 217 3.49 5.23 -11.92
CA GLN A 217 4.10 5.46 -13.23
C GLN A 217 3.76 6.84 -13.80
N LEU A 218 2.55 7.36 -13.58
CA LEU A 218 2.17 8.71 -14.00
C LEU A 218 3.04 9.80 -13.34
N LEU A 219 3.50 9.58 -12.10
CA LEU A 219 4.36 10.53 -11.40
C LEU A 219 5.72 10.74 -12.08
N PHE A 220 6.16 9.77 -12.89
CA PHE A 220 7.43 9.79 -13.62
C PHE A 220 7.29 10.26 -15.08
N GLN A 221 6.13 10.75 -15.52
CA GLN A 221 5.99 11.33 -16.86
C GLN A 221 6.59 12.74 -16.92
N LYS A 222 7.42 13.04 -17.93
CA LYS A 222 8.08 14.36 -18.07
C LYS A 222 7.05 15.45 -18.42
N LYS A 223 7.17 16.62 -17.76
CA LYS A 223 6.50 17.86 -18.21
C LYS A 223 7.15 18.33 -19.52
N GLU A 224 6.35 18.61 -20.55
CA GLU A 224 6.79 19.52 -21.60
C GLU A 224 6.89 20.93 -21.02
N SER A 225 8.05 21.57 -21.21
CA SER A 225 8.15 23.02 -21.13
C SER A 225 7.39 23.60 -22.32
N THR A 226 6.10 23.88 -22.16
CA THR A 226 5.37 24.69 -23.13
C THR A 226 5.82 26.15 -23.00
N ASP A 227 6.93 26.49 -23.65
CA ASP A 227 7.20 27.86 -24.05
C ASP A 227 6.23 28.22 -25.20
N SER A 228 4.97 28.48 -24.87
CA SER A 228 4.10 29.32 -25.69
C SER A 228 2.77 29.57 -25.00
N LYS A 229 2.45 30.85 -24.83
CA LYS A 229 1.14 31.40 -24.48
C LYS A 229 0.03 30.70 -25.28
N ALA A 230 -0.81 29.88 -24.63
CA ALA A 230 -2.12 29.50 -25.17
C ALA A 230 -3.10 29.15 -24.05
N ASN A 231 -4.09 30.03 -23.90
CA ASN A 231 -5.45 29.86 -23.36
C ASN A 231 -5.64 29.14 -22.02
N LYS A 232 -5.72 29.96 -20.97
CA LYS A 232 -6.46 29.66 -19.74
C LYS A 232 -7.96 29.64 -20.05
N GLU A 233 -8.50 28.48 -20.36
CA GLU A 233 -9.92 28.17 -20.18
C GLU A 233 -10.11 26.67 -20.40
N ASN A 234 -9.96 25.90 -19.31
CA ASN A 234 -10.58 24.58 -19.07
C ASN A 234 -10.06 24.05 -17.72
N ASN A 235 -10.93 23.98 -16.70
CA ASN A 235 -10.67 23.41 -15.37
C ASN A 235 -10.68 21.87 -15.40
N ALA A 236 -9.89 21.24 -16.27
CA ALA A 236 -9.57 19.82 -16.16
C ALA A 236 -8.22 19.69 -15.45
N ILE A 237 -8.09 18.79 -14.47
CA ILE A 237 -6.79 18.44 -13.88
C ILE A 237 -5.99 17.76 -14.99
N SER A 238 -5.24 18.57 -15.75
CA SER A 238 -4.37 18.08 -16.80
C SER A 238 -3.25 17.24 -16.17
N CYS A 239 -2.71 16.26 -16.93
CA CYS A 239 -1.53 15.48 -16.51
C CYS A 239 -0.35 16.34 -16.01
N SER A 240 -0.34 17.64 -16.32
CA SER A 240 0.68 18.60 -15.89
C SER A 240 0.70 18.90 -14.37
N GLU A 241 -0.39 18.69 -13.61
CA GLU A 241 -0.42 19.01 -12.17
C GLU A 241 0.18 17.89 -11.28
N VAL A 242 0.26 16.67 -11.81
CA VAL A 242 0.66 15.46 -11.07
C VAL A 242 2.14 15.10 -11.29
N ALA A 243 2.72 15.47 -12.44
CA ALA A 243 4.08 15.13 -12.83
C ALA A 243 5.18 15.80 -11.97
N MET A 244 6.15 15.00 -11.52
CA MET A 244 7.31 15.43 -10.75
C MET A 244 8.46 15.93 -11.65
N ASP A 245 9.30 16.84 -11.14
CA ASP A 245 10.61 17.09 -11.76
C ASP A 245 11.54 15.89 -11.51
N PHE A 246 11.64 15.04 -12.52
CA PHE A 246 12.48 13.84 -12.45
C PHE A 246 13.96 14.15 -12.20
N SER A 247 14.46 15.29 -12.70
CA SER A 247 15.86 15.69 -12.50
C SER A 247 16.11 16.03 -11.04
N TYR A 248 15.16 16.74 -10.40
CA TYR A 248 15.21 17.02 -8.97
C TYR A 248 15.16 15.72 -8.14
N TYR A 249 14.22 14.83 -8.45
CA TYR A 249 14.09 13.55 -7.76
C TYR A 249 15.37 12.73 -7.83
N LEU A 250 15.96 12.58 -9.02
CA LEU A 250 17.19 11.81 -9.21
C LEU A 250 18.37 12.42 -8.44
N GLN A 251 18.47 13.75 -8.39
CA GLN A 251 19.49 14.43 -7.58
C GLN A 251 19.27 14.18 -6.09
N CYS A 252 18.03 14.26 -5.61
CA CYS A 252 17.69 14.00 -4.21
C CYS A 252 18.01 12.55 -3.84
N TYR A 253 17.56 11.59 -4.66
CA TYR A 253 17.81 10.16 -4.53
C TYR A 253 19.31 9.86 -4.35
N ARG A 254 20.16 10.36 -5.26
CA ARG A 254 21.62 10.16 -5.20
C ARG A 254 22.26 10.79 -3.96
N LYS A 255 21.84 12.00 -3.61
CA LYS A 255 22.37 12.74 -2.45
C LYS A 255 22.05 12.06 -1.13
N ILE A 256 20.81 11.60 -0.96
CA ILE A 256 20.37 10.88 0.24
C ILE A 256 21.20 9.62 0.41
N LEU A 257 21.29 8.78 -0.63
CA LEU A 257 22.08 7.53 -0.58
C LEU A 257 23.54 7.80 -0.25
N TYR A 258 24.16 8.79 -0.90
CA TYR A 258 25.55 9.18 -0.59
C TYR A 258 25.73 9.60 0.87
N LYS A 259 24.78 10.36 1.42
CA LYS A 259 24.83 10.87 2.80
C LYS A 259 24.60 9.80 3.86
N ILE A 260 23.65 8.87 3.64
CA ILE A 260 23.39 7.80 4.61
C ILE A 260 24.47 6.71 4.58
N THR A 261 25.12 6.51 3.43
CA THR A 261 26.22 5.52 3.26
C THR A 261 27.61 6.11 3.52
N GLU A 262 27.70 7.45 3.61
CA GLU A 262 28.97 8.17 3.70
C GLU A 262 29.91 7.85 2.52
N GLY A 263 29.30 7.61 1.35
CA GLY A 263 30.01 7.26 0.11
C GLY A 263 30.57 5.84 0.05
N ASN A 264 30.33 4.98 1.05
CA ASN A 264 30.79 3.60 1.06
C ASN A 264 30.04 2.72 0.06
N LYS A 265 30.58 1.52 -0.22
CA LYS A 265 29.85 0.47 -0.96
C LYS A 265 28.83 -0.22 -0.07
N TYR A 266 27.65 -0.47 -0.61
CA TYR A 266 26.52 -1.05 0.12
C TYR A 266 25.69 -2.02 -0.73
N ASN A 267 24.98 -2.89 -0.04
CA ASN A 267 23.82 -3.60 -0.58
C ASN A 267 22.56 -2.84 -0.23
N LEU A 268 21.53 -2.90 -1.08
CA LEU A 268 20.30 -2.14 -0.90
C LEU A 268 19.07 -3.06 -0.94
N LEU A 269 18.29 -3.02 0.13
CA LEU A 269 16.99 -3.67 0.22
C LEU A 269 15.91 -2.58 0.18
N SER A 270 15.15 -2.55 -0.92
CA SER A 270 14.07 -1.59 -1.12
C SER A 270 12.74 -2.21 -0.73
N PHE A 271 11.92 -1.44 -0.01
CA PHE A 271 10.50 -1.67 0.24
C PHE A 271 9.65 -0.58 -0.46
N ASN A 272 10.23 0.12 -1.43
CA ASN A 272 9.49 1.07 -2.27
C ASN A 272 8.81 0.34 -3.41
N TYR A 273 7.65 0.84 -3.81
CA TYR A 273 6.91 0.39 -4.99
C TYR A 273 7.41 1.00 -6.30
N THR A 274 8.35 1.96 -6.23
CA THR A 274 8.77 2.83 -7.34
C THR A 274 10.03 2.30 -8.04
N TYR A 275 10.42 2.97 -9.13
CA TYR A 275 11.66 2.65 -9.83
C TYR A 275 12.87 2.72 -8.92
N PHE A 276 13.70 1.68 -9.02
CA PHE A 276 14.86 1.54 -8.17
C PHE A 276 16.18 1.68 -8.94
N SER A 277 16.31 0.97 -10.06
CA SER A 277 17.54 0.91 -10.88
C SER A 277 17.41 1.72 -12.17
N LYS A 278 16.20 1.75 -12.73
CA LYS A 278 15.87 2.30 -14.03
C LYS A 278 14.46 2.87 -13.99
N ALA A 279 14.29 4.09 -14.48
CA ALA A 279 12.98 4.70 -14.69
C ALA A 279 12.63 4.66 -16.18
N LEU A 280 11.43 4.16 -16.49
CA LEU A 280 10.83 4.30 -17.80
C LEU A 280 10.02 5.60 -17.83
N LEU A 281 10.54 6.58 -18.56
CA LEU A 281 9.90 7.87 -18.80
C LEU A 281 9.21 7.84 -20.16
N SER A 282 8.17 8.64 -20.33
CA SER A 282 7.58 8.94 -21.63
C SER A 282 7.89 10.39 -22.01
N THR A 283 8.39 10.61 -23.22
CA THR A 283 8.55 11.95 -23.81
C THR A 283 7.67 12.08 -25.04
N THR A 284 6.89 13.14 -25.11
CA THR A 284 6.18 13.54 -26.32
C THR A 284 7.11 14.39 -27.19
N SER A 285 7.15 14.08 -28.49
CA SER A 285 7.79 14.94 -29.48
C SER A 285 6.88 16.11 -29.85
N SER A 286 7.43 17.13 -30.50
CA SER A 286 6.67 18.27 -31.05
C SER A 286 5.57 17.88 -32.04
N LEU A 287 5.58 16.64 -32.56
CA LEU A 287 4.57 16.07 -33.44
C LEU A 287 3.53 15.21 -32.69
N GLY A 288 3.55 15.21 -31.35
CA GLY A 288 2.63 14.45 -30.51
C GLY A 288 2.94 12.95 -30.37
N MET A 289 4.05 12.46 -30.94
CA MET A 289 4.45 11.05 -30.78
C MET A 289 5.06 10.82 -29.40
N ILE A 290 4.56 9.82 -28.67
CA ILE A 290 5.10 9.38 -27.38
C ILE A 290 6.24 8.38 -27.63
N SER A 291 7.43 8.68 -27.13
CA SER A 291 8.59 7.78 -27.15
C SER A 291 9.00 7.41 -25.72
N PRO A 292 9.23 6.13 -25.42
CA PRO A 292 9.80 5.72 -24.15
C PRO A 292 11.27 6.15 -24.06
N VAL A 293 11.68 6.68 -22.90
CA VAL A 293 13.06 7.02 -22.55
C VAL A 293 13.42 6.27 -21.28
N VAL A 294 14.55 5.58 -21.32
CA VAL A 294 15.07 4.83 -20.19
C VAL A 294 16.13 5.66 -19.48
N GLU A 295 15.84 6.08 -18.25
CA GLU A 295 16.80 6.75 -17.39
C GLU A 295 17.35 5.80 -16.34
N ARG A 296 18.68 5.67 -16.26
CA ARG A 296 19.30 4.83 -15.24
C ARG A 296 19.45 5.63 -13.95
N MET A 297 18.77 5.18 -12.90
CA MET A 297 18.87 5.80 -11.59
C MET A 297 20.27 5.58 -10.99
N HIS A 298 20.91 4.44 -11.32
CA HIS A 298 22.27 4.04 -10.97
C HIS A 298 22.65 4.51 -9.55
N PRO A 299 22.14 3.83 -8.51
CA PRO A 299 22.55 4.11 -7.14
C PRO A 299 24.07 3.95 -7.02
N ILE A 300 24.77 5.06 -6.86
CA ILE A 300 26.23 5.11 -6.81
C ILE A 300 26.71 4.21 -5.68
N ASN A 301 27.74 3.39 -5.92
CA ASN A 301 28.34 2.45 -4.97
C ASN A 301 27.42 1.33 -4.45
N CYS A 302 26.21 1.18 -5.00
CA CYS A 302 25.39 0.00 -4.77
C CYS A 302 25.98 -1.19 -5.52
N VAL A 303 26.18 -2.31 -4.82
CA VAL A 303 26.74 -3.53 -5.42
C VAL A 303 25.65 -4.51 -5.78
N VAL A 304 24.75 -4.78 -4.84
CA VAL A 304 23.57 -5.63 -5.03
C VAL A 304 22.35 -4.88 -4.51
N SER A 305 21.25 -5.01 -5.23
CA SER A 305 19.97 -4.44 -4.83
C SER A 305 18.84 -5.43 -5.03
N LYS A 306 17.88 -5.44 -4.11
CA LYS A 306 16.67 -6.26 -4.20
C LYS A 306 15.47 -5.46 -3.73
N ASN A 307 14.35 -5.60 -4.43
CA ASN A 307 13.07 -5.02 -4.01
C ASN A 307 12.18 -6.10 -3.38
N ILE A 308 11.63 -5.81 -2.21
CA ILE A 308 10.77 -6.74 -1.45
C ILE A 308 9.30 -6.60 -1.85
N HIS A 309 8.83 -5.39 -2.15
CA HIS A 309 7.42 -5.15 -2.49
C HIS A 309 7.18 -5.13 -4.01
N GLY A 310 8.16 -5.61 -4.78
CA GLY A 310 8.21 -5.46 -6.23
C GLY A 310 8.24 -3.99 -6.67
N ASP A 311 8.17 -3.74 -7.98
CA ASP A 311 8.40 -2.41 -8.54
C ASP A 311 7.51 -2.10 -9.76
N LEU A 312 7.78 -0.95 -10.37
CA LEU A 312 7.05 -0.47 -11.55
C LEU A 312 7.41 -1.22 -12.85
N ASP A 313 8.46 -2.03 -12.86
CA ASP A 313 8.78 -2.91 -14.00
C ASP A 313 8.02 -4.25 -13.87
N GLY A 314 7.95 -4.81 -12.65
CA GLY A 314 7.27 -6.06 -12.31
C GLY A 314 5.85 -5.88 -11.75
N HIS A 315 5.58 -6.41 -10.55
CA HIS A 315 4.29 -6.31 -9.88
C HIS A 315 4.45 -5.64 -8.52
N ILE A 316 3.51 -4.78 -8.13
CA ILE A 316 3.43 -4.29 -6.75
C ILE A 316 2.88 -5.42 -5.86
N ILE A 317 3.49 -5.61 -4.70
CA ILE A 317 3.12 -6.62 -3.72
C ILE A 317 2.71 -5.95 -2.42
N ILE A 318 1.42 -5.99 -2.12
CA ILE A 318 0.83 -5.54 -0.85
C ILE A 318 0.37 -6.77 -0.09
N GLY A 319 0.78 -6.94 1.16
CA GLY A 319 0.43 -8.15 1.88
C GLY A 319 0.44 -7.99 3.38
N ILE A 320 -0.21 -8.93 4.04
CA ILE A 320 -0.25 -9.00 5.49
C ILE A 320 0.89 -9.86 6.03
N ASP A 321 1.14 -9.74 7.33
CA ASP A 321 2.09 -10.58 8.03
C ASP A 321 1.59 -12.03 8.14
N GLU A 322 2.51 -12.99 8.17
CA GLU A 322 2.20 -14.43 8.16
C GLU A 322 2.05 -15.05 9.56
N LEU A 323 2.59 -14.39 10.60
CA LEU A 323 2.79 -14.95 11.94
C LEU A 323 1.52 -15.48 12.64
N SER A 324 0.32 -15.12 12.15
CA SER A 324 -0.97 -15.49 12.74
C SER A 324 -1.88 -16.34 11.84
N ILE A 325 -1.40 -16.77 10.66
CA ILE A 325 -2.22 -17.42 9.63
C ILE A 325 -1.70 -18.83 9.34
N ASN A 326 -2.58 -19.83 9.38
CA ASN A 326 -2.25 -21.20 9.04
C ASN A 326 -2.10 -21.34 7.50
N GLU A 327 -1.08 -22.07 7.05
CA GLU A 327 -0.79 -22.35 5.63
C GLU A 327 -1.97 -22.99 4.88
N SER A 328 -2.82 -23.76 5.56
CA SER A 328 -4.00 -24.38 4.96
C SER A 328 -5.19 -23.42 4.83
N ASP A 329 -5.16 -22.25 5.47
CA ASP A 329 -6.24 -21.26 5.36
C ASP A 329 -6.11 -20.53 4.01
N PRO A 330 -7.18 -20.40 3.20
CA PRO A 330 -7.12 -19.65 1.95
C PRO A 330 -6.71 -18.17 2.13
N LEU A 331 -6.74 -17.64 3.36
CA LEU A 331 -6.13 -16.35 3.73
C LEU A 331 -4.62 -16.29 3.53
N TYR A 332 -3.91 -17.42 3.63
CA TYR A 332 -2.46 -17.46 3.58
C TYR A 332 -1.90 -16.84 2.29
N ARG A 333 -2.67 -16.88 1.20
CA ARG A 333 -2.28 -16.25 -0.07
C ARG A 333 -2.15 -14.72 -0.04
N PHE A 334 -2.75 -14.06 0.95
CA PHE A 334 -2.61 -12.61 1.15
C PHE A 334 -1.32 -12.24 1.91
N THR A 335 -0.59 -13.24 2.43
CA THR A 335 0.70 -13.00 3.09
C THR A 335 1.75 -12.59 2.07
N LYS A 336 2.67 -11.70 2.44
CA LYS A 336 3.77 -11.30 1.54
C LYS A 336 4.61 -12.49 1.10
N THR A 337 4.88 -13.44 1.99
CA THR A 337 5.69 -14.63 1.70
C THR A 337 5.10 -15.48 0.59
N TYR A 338 3.81 -15.82 0.68
CA TYR A 338 3.14 -16.56 -0.39
C TYR A 338 3.25 -15.85 -1.73
N ARG A 339 3.10 -14.52 -1.71
CA ARG A 339 3.11 -13.69 -2.92
C ARG A 339 4.48 -13.58 -3.56
N ILE A 340 5.55 -13.51 -2.78
CA ILE A 340 6.92 -13.51 -3.31
C ILE A 340 7.32 -14.89 -3.82
N LEU A 341 6.93 -15.97 -3.14
CA LEU A 341 7.25 -17.34 -3.57
C LEU A 341 6.71 -17.68 -4.97
N GLY A 342 5.63 -17.01 -5.41
CA GLY A 342 5.07 -17.17 -6.75
C GLY A 342 5.84 -16.46 -7.86
N LEU A 343 6.88 -15.68 -7.53
CA LEU A 343 7.71 -14.95 -8.49
C LEU A 343 9.02 -15.71 -8.72
N GLU A 344 9.44 -15.85 -9.99
CA GLU A 344 10.73 -16.45 -10.33
C GLU A 344 11.88 -15.53 -9.89
N ASP A 345 12.62 -15.92 -8.86
CA ASP A 345 13.82 -15.19 -8.41
C ASP A 345 15.09 -15.91 -8.87
N HIS A 346 15.80 -15.30 -9.82
CA HIS A 346 17.16 -15.69 -10.23
C HIS A 346 18.25 -14.75 -9.66
N GLU A 347 17.94 -13.93 -8.66
CA GLU A 347 18.86 -12.89 -8.18
C GLU A 347 19.80 -13.33 -7.04
N GLU A 348 20.99 -12.74 -7.01
CA GLU A 348 21.98 -12.88 -5.94
C GLU A 348 21.45 -12.33 -4.60
N SER A 349 21.81 -12.99 -3.50
CA SER A 349 21.41 -12.55 -2.15
C SER A 349 21.97 -11.17 -1.81
N CYS A 350 21.09 -10.23 -1.43
CA CYS A 350 21.48 -8.94 -0.84
C CYS A 350 22.13 -9.06 0.55
N LEU A 351 22.05 -10.23 1.20
CA LEU A 351 22.59 -10.45 2.54
C LEU A 351 24.00 -11.05 2.47
N SER A 352 25.00 -10.26 2.87
CA SER A 352 26.41 -10.65 2.90
C SER A 352 26.91 -10.76 4.34
N LYS A 353 27.69 -11.79 4.67
CA LYS A 353 28.22 -11.99 6.03
C LYS A 353 29.18 -10.88 6.51
N SER A 354 29.69 -10.02 5.61
CA SER A 354 30.63 -8.95 5.95
C SER A 354 29.98 -7.64 6.43
N ILE A 355 28.65 -7.57 6.46
CA ILE A 355 27.92 -6.37 6.91
C ILE A 355 28.24 -6.08 8.38
N LYS A 356 28.54 -4.81 8.65
CA LYS A 356 28.78 -4.25 9.98
C LYS A 356 27.76 -3.19 10.38
N GLU A 357 27.07 -2.60 9.40
CA GLU A 357 26.06 -1.58 9.63
C GLU A 357 24.81 -1.87 8.80
N ILE A 358 23.64 -1.83 9.45
CA ILE A 358 22.34 -1.86 8.79
C ILE A 358 21.72 -0.47 8.94
N ILE A 359 21.44 0.17 7.83
CA ILE A 359 21.05 1.57 7.73
C ILE A 359 19.62 1.63 7.24
N PHE A 360 18.71 2.17 8.04
CA PHE A 360 17.30 2.31 7.72
C PHE A 360 16.98 3.77 7.37
N TYR A 361 16.25 4.00 6.29
CA TYR A 361 15.75 5.34 5.96
C TYR A 361 14.40 5.29 5.25
N GLY A 362 13.46 6.14 5.67
CA GLY A 362 12.14 6.26 5.02
C GLY A 362 11.20 5.06 5.19
N HIS A 363 11.63 3.99 5.87
CA HIS A 363 10.78 2.84 6.12
C HIS A 363 9.76 3.10 7.24
N SER A 364 8.52 2.62 7.07
CA SER A 364 7.45 2.77 8.07
C SER A 364 7.69 1.94 9.34
N LEU A 365 8.48 0.86 9.19
CA LEU A 365 8.70 -0.22 10.17
C LEU A 365 7.36 -0.81 10.64
N ALA A 366 6.44 -0.99 9.67
CA ALA A 366 5.12 -1.56 9.90
C ALA A 366 5.20 -3.04 10.29
N LYS A 367 4.18 -3.50 11.00
CA LYS A 367 4.06 -4.90 11.46
C LYS A 367 4.11 -5.89 10.30
N ALA A 368 3.54 -5.53 9.16
CA ALA A 368 3.51 -6.34 7.94
C ALA A 368 4.90 -6.66 7.35
N ASP A 369 5.97 -6.02 7.83
CA ASP A 369 7.35 -6.28 7.39
C ASP A 369 8.21 -6.95 8.49
N TYR A 370 7.62 -7.33 9.63
CA TYR A 370 8.37 -7.85 10.77
C TYR A 370 9.04 -9.20 10.48
N SER A 371 8.44 -10.07 9.68
CA SER A 371 9.06 -11.34 9.26
C SER A 371 10.36 -11.12 8.45
N TYR A 372 10.40 -10.10 7.58
CA TYR A 372 11.63 -9.70 6.87
C TYR A 372 12.69 -9.20 7.84
N PHE A 373 12.33 -8.30 8.76
CA PHE A 373 13.29 -7.79 9.74
C PHE A 373 13.80 -8.89 10.67
N GLN A 374 12.93 -9.81 11.10
CA GLN A 374 13.34 -10.97 11.87
C GLN A 374 14.36 -11.81 11.10
N SER A 375 14.08 -12.16 9.85
CA SER A 375 15.00 -12.93 9.00
C SER A 375 16.36 -12.24 8.82
N ILE A 376 16.35 -10.92 8.61
CA ILE A 376 17.58 -10.10 8.50
C ILE A 376 18.33 -10.12 9.83
N PHE A 377 17.64 -9.94 10.96
CA PHE A 377 18.24 -9.86 12.29
C PHE A 377 18.79 -11.21 12.76
N ASP A 378 18.13 -12.31 12.41
CA ASP A 378 18.58 -13.68 12.64
C ASP A 378 19.83 -13.98 11.82
N PHE A 379 19.83 -13.64 10.52
CA PHE A 379 21.00 -13.83 9.64
C PHE A 379 22.26 -13.13 10.16
N TYR A 380 22.10 -11.94 10.75
CA TYR A 380 23.21 -11.15 11.31
C TYR A 380 23.44 -11.38 12.81
N HIS A 381 22.68 -12.27 13.44
CA HIS A 381 22.72 -12.54 14.88
C HIS A 381 22.82 -11.25 15.71
N ILE A 382 21.90 -10.30 15.54
CA ILE A 382 22.04 -8.94 16.11
C ILE A 382 22.12 -8.91 17.65
N TYR A 383 21.84 -10.01 18.35
CA TYR A 383 22.08 -10.10 19.78
C TYR A 383 23.57 -10.32 20.11
N ASP A 384 24.23 -11.24 19.40
CA ASP A 384 25.60 -11.71 19.69
C ASP A 384 26.69 -11.10 18.77
N SER A 385 26.30 -10.38 17.72
CA SER A 385 27.24 -9.81 16.74
C SER A 385 27.71 -8.40 17.09
N ASN A 386 28.53 -7.79 16.23
CA ASN A 386 28.97 -6.39 16.29
C ASN A 386 28.26 -5.49 15.24
N VAL A 387 27.19 -5.99 14.61
CA VAL A 387 26.36 -5.22 13.66
C VAL A 387 25.64 -4.05 14.31
N LYS A 388 25.88 -2.85 13.81
CA LYS A 388 25.24 -1.60 14.23
C LYS A 388 23.97 -1.31 13.43
N LEU A 389 22.90 -0.92 14.09
CA LEU A 389 21.64 -0.48 13.50
C LEU A 389 21.56 1.05 13.53
N ILE A 390 21.36 1.67 12.37
CA ILE A 390 21.30 3.11 12.21
C ILE A 390 19.97 3.49 11.58
N PHE A 391 19.11 4.17 12.31
CA PHE A 391 17.81 4.65 11.84
C PHE A 391 17.88 6.15 11.56
N TYR A 392 17.77 6.50 10.29
CA TYR A 392 17.64 7.89 9.86
C TYR A 392 16.17 8.31 9.82
N TYR A 393 15.89 9.53 10.29
CA TYR A 393 14.60 10.20 10.12
C TYR A 393 14.81 11.59 9.51
N SER A 394 13.80 12.12 8.83
CA SER A 394 13.77 13.50 8.29
C SER A 394 12.41 14.13 8.56
N ASP A 395 12.22 15.41 8.21
CA ASP A 395 11.04 16.20 8.57
C ASP A 395 9.79 15.93 7.70
N TYR A 396 9.57 14.68 7.28
CA TYR A 396 8.45 14.33 6.39
C TYR A 396 7.05 14.49 7.03
N CYS A 397 6.96 14.74 8.34
CA CYS A 397 5.70 15.03 9.05
C CYS A 397 5.49 16.52 9.39
N ASN A 398 6.27 17.44 8.80
CA ASN A 398 6.21 18.89 9.07
C ASN A 398 6.36 19.24 10.57
N ASN A 399 6.98 18.35 11.34
CA ASN A 399 7.24 18.49 12.76
C ASN A 399 8.35 17.50 13.15
N LYS A 400 9.57 18.04 13.34
CA LYS A 400 10.78 17.26 13.63
C LYS A 400 10.69 16.45 14.92
N GLU A 401 10.12 17.01 15.98
CA GLU A 401 9.99 16.31 17.27
C GLU A 401 9.02 15.14 17.15
N LYS A 402 7.90 15.34 16.44
CA LYS A 402 6.94 14.28 16.13
C LYS A 402 7.59 13.17 15.30
N CYS A 403 8.32 13.50 14.23
CA CYS A 403 9.02 12.51 13.40
C CYS A 403 10.02 11.67 14.21
N LYS A 404 10.80 12.34 15.08
CA LYS A 404 11.74 11.68 15.97
C LYS A 404 11.01 10.74 16.94
N PHE A 405 9.97 11.22 17.59
CA PHE A 405 9.18 10.45 18.55
C PHE A 405 8.54 9.21 17.89
N GLU A 406 7.92 9.37 16.71
CA GLU A 406 7.35 8.27 15.94
C GLU A 406 8.42 7.24 15.54
N THR A 407 9.57 7.70 15.05
CA THR A 407 10.70 6.82 14.69
C THR A 407 11.19 6.04 15.90
N VAL A 408 11.38 6.70 17.05
CA VAL A 408 11.78 6.05 18.31
C VAL A 408 10.78 4.97 18.71
N ASN A 409 9.48 5.28 18.70
CA ASN A 409 8.45 4.31 19.07
C ASN A 409 8.41 3.10 18.14
N ARG A 410 8.55 3.32 16.83
CA ARG A 410 8.60 2.25 15.82
C ARG A 410 9.84 1.36 15.99
N VAL A 411 11.00 1.95 16.24
CA VAL A 411 12.24 1.20 16.54
C VAL A 411 12.09 0.38 17.82
N ILE A 412 11.57 0.96 18.89
CA ILE A 412 11.33 0.23 20.15
C ILE A 412 10.39 -0.97 19.90
N LYS A 413 9.30 -0.75 19.17
CA LYS A 413 8.32 -1.81 18.86
C LYS A 413 8.95 -2.92 18.03
N LEU A 414 9.72 -2.59 17.01
CA LEU A 414 10.43 -3.55 16.16
C LEU A 414 11.41 -4.40 17.00
N ILE A 415 12.31 -3.77 17.75
CA ILE A 415 13.34 -4.47 18.52
C ILE A 415 12.72 -5.33 19.63
N LYS A 416 11.66 -4.85 20.31
CA LYS A 416 10.93 -5.65 21.30
C LYS A 416 10.21 -6.84 20.67
N THR A 417 9.58 -6.64 19.52
CA THR A 417 8.87 -7.72 18.82
C THR A 417 9.84 -8.80 18.37
N TYR A 418 10.97 -8.42 17.78
CA TYR A 418 12.04 -9.37 17.46
C TYR A 418 12.60 -10.04 18.73
N GLY A 419 12.83 -9.29 19.82
CA GLY A 419 13.29 -9.85 21.08
C GLY A 419 12.38 -10.98 21.62
N ASN A 420 11.07 -10.90 21.39
CA ASN A 420 10.12 -11.95 21.78
C ASN A 420 10.29 -13.27 20.99
N THR A 421 10.96 -13.23 19.83
CA THR A 421 11.23 -14.40 19.00
C THR A 421 12.50 -15.16 19.43
N LEU A 422 13.34 -14.55 20.28
CA LEU A 422 14.55 -15.19 20.78
C LEU A 422 14.22 -16.32 21.78
N ASN A 423 14.89 -17.46 21.63
CA ASN A 423 14.74 -18.62 22.53
C ASN A 423 14.97 -18.26 24.00
N ASN A 424 15.95 -17.37 24.27
CA ASN A 424 16.20 -16.87 25.61
C ASN A 424 15.37 -15.60 25.88
N LYS A 425 14.34 -15.74 26.72
CA LYS A 425 13.41 -14.65 27.05
C LYS A 425 14.09 -13.46 27.74
N ASP A 426 15.16 -13.69 28.49
CA ASP A 426 15.90 -12.61 29.15
C ASP A 426 16.78 -11.87 28.15
N HIS A 427 17.36 -12.58 27.17
CA HIS A 427 18.03 -11.95 26.04
C HIS A 427 17.06 -11.06 25.25
N GLY A 428 15.86 -11.56 24.98
CA GLY A 428 14.79 -10.81 24.32
C GLY A 428 14.44 -9.50 25.02
N LYS A 429 14.17 -9.57 26.32
CA LYS A 429 13.81 -8.38 27.14
C LYS A 429 14.94 -7.35 27.20
N ASN A 430 16.18 -7.81 27.25
CA ASN A 430 17.35 -6.94 27.43
C ASN A 430 17.99 -6.47 26.11
N LEU A 431 17.57 -6.98 24.95
CA LEU A 431 18.18 -6.67 23.65
C LEU A 431 18.27 -5.16 23.38
N LEU A 432 17.18 -4.42 23.58
CA LEU A 432 17.17 -2.97 23.36
C LEU A 432 18.20 -2.25 24.25
N HIS A 433 18.27 -2.65 25.54
CA HIS A 433 19.23 -2.08 26.49
C HIS A 433 20.67 -2.41 26.10
N LYS A 434 20.95 -3.66 25.71
CA LYS A 434 22.26 -4.10 25.24
C LYS A 434 22.72 -3.31 24.02
N LEU A 435 21.90 -3.24 22.97
CA LEU A 435 22.21 -2.47 21.75
C LEU A 435 22.49 -1.00 22.05
N LYS A 436 21.79 -0.43 23.03
CA LYS A 436 21.99 0.97 23.43
C LYS A 436 23.29 1.17 24.22
N LEU A 437 23.59 0.30 25.19
CA LEU A 437 24.81 0.37 26.00
C LEU A 437 26.08 0.16 25.16
N GLU A 438 26.00 -0.71 24.16
CA GLU A 438 27.10 -1.00 23.24
C GLU A 438 27.22 0.02 22.09
N ASN A 439 26.42 1.09 22.10
CA ASN A 439 26.35 2.11 21.03
C ASN A 439 26.08 1.53 19.63
N ARG A 440 25.41 0.37 19.59
CA ARG A 440 25.04 -0.37 18.38
C ARG A 440 23.67 0.01 17.85
N LEU A 441 22.85 0.75 18.59
CA LEU A 441 21.59 1.32 18.11
C LEU A 441 21.66 2.85 18.08
N VAL A 442 21.60 3.42 16.88
CA VAL A 442 21.67 4.86 16.63
C VAL A 442 20.41 5.31 15.91
N ILE A 443 19.78 6.38 16.41
CA ILE A 443 18.68 7.08 15.74
C ILE A 443 19.18 8.51 15.51
N LYS A 444 19.26 8.95 14.25
CA LYS A 444 19.82 10.27 13.92
C LYS A 444 19.02 10.97 12.81
N GLU A 445 18.94 12.29 12.92
CA GLU A 445 18.31 13.11 11.89
C GLU A 445 19.18 13.12 10.64
N LEU A 446 18.59 12.85 9.49
CA LEU A 446 19.16 13.23 8.21
C LEU A 446 18.92 14.72 8.06
N LYS A 447 19.85 15.55 8.56
CA LYS A 447 19.72 17.01 8.50
C LYS A 447 19.33 17.44 7.08
N ASP A 448 18.28 18.25 6.98
CA ASP A 448 17.89 18.91 5.74
C ASP A 448 19.06 19.78 5.24
N TRP A 449 19.00 20.05 3.94
CA TRP A 449 19.95 20.88 3.22
C TRP A 449 19.75 22.36 3.56
#